data_AF-A0A3C0ZSM5-F1
#
_entry.id   AF-A0A3C0ZSM5-F1
#
_cell.length_a   1.000
_cell.length_b   1.000
_cell.length_c   1.000
_cell.angle_alpha   90.00
_cell.angle_beta   90.00
_cell.angle_gamma   90.00
#
_symmetry.space_group_name_H-M   'P 1'
#
loop_
_entity.id
_entity.type
_entity.pdbx_description
1 polymer ?
#
loop_
_entity_poly.entity_id
_entity_poly.type
_entity_poly.pdbx_seq_one_letter_code
_entity_poly.pdbx_strand_id
1 'polypeptide(L)' 'MFPEIDKEKTGDRIRFFMELRGLTVKDVCKALSLGCVQAVYKWMDGVNLPSLDNIYCLSILFQVPID' A
#
# COMPACT_ATOMS: atom_id res chain seq x y z
N MET A 1 -14.85 -13.12 16.34
CA MET A 1 -14.48 -13.04 14.92
C MET A 1 -13.52 -11.87 14.79
N PHE A 2 -12.27 -12.11 14.43
CA PHE A 2 -11.33 -11.03 14.16
C PHE A 2 -11.71 -10.37 12.82
N PRO A 3 -11.59 -9.05 12.66
CA PRO A 3 -11.76 -8.43 11.36
C PRO A 3 -10.69 -8.99 10.42
N GLU A 4 -11.10 -9.71 9.39
CA GLU A 4 -10.18 -10.17 8.34
C GLU A 4 -9.91 -8.99 7.41
N ILE A 5 -8.64 -8.67 7.20
CA ILE A 5 -8.25 -7.60 6.29
C ILE A 5 -8.58 -8.05 4.88
N ASP A 6 -9.50 -7.34 4.25
CA ASP A 6 -9.86 -7.54 2.85
C ASP A 6 -8.71 -7.04 1.95
N LYS A 7 -8.05 -7.99 1.28
CA LYS A 7 -6.87 -7.71 0.45
C LYS A 7 -7.22 -6.90 -0.79
N GLU A 8 -8.38 -7.14 -1.40
CA GLU A 8 -8.82 -6.40 -2.58
C GLU A 8 -9.14 -4.96 -2.21
N LYS A 9 -9.93 -4.74 -1.14
CA LYS A 9 -10.20 -3.38 -0.64
C LYS A 9 -8.92 -2.65 -0.21
N THR A 10 -7.93 -3.38 0.31
CA THR A 10 -6.62 -2.80 0.66
C THR A 10 -5.89 -2.34 -0.60
N GLY A 11 -5.86 -3.17 -1.65
CA GLY A 11 -5.27 -2.82 -2.94
C GLY A 11 -5.93 -1.61 -3.59
N ASP A 12 -7.26 -1.55 -3.56
CA ASP A 12 -8.03 -0.42 -4.09
C ASP A 12 -7.76 0.87 -3.33
N ARG A 13 -7.63 0.81 -1.99
CA ARG A 13 -7.23 1.97 -1.18
C ARG A 13 -5.83 2.47 -1.53
N ILE A 14 -4.88 1.56 -1.71
CA ILE A 14 -3.52 1.93 -2.13
C ILE A 14 -3.58 2.66 -3.48
N ARG A 15 -4.30 2.10 -4.47
CA ARG A 15 -4.48 2.73 -5.79
C ARG A 15 -5.12 4.11 -5.67
N PHE A 16 -6.20 4.21 -4.90
CA PHE A 16 -6.90 5.47 -4.66
C PHE A 16 -5.98 6.56 -4.06
N PHE A 17 -5.19 6.24 -3.03
CA PHE A 17 -4.29 7.22 -2.43
C PHE A 17 -3.10 7.58 -3.32
N MET A 18 -2.63 6.63 -4.13
CA MET A 18 -1.61 6.91 -5.14
C MET A 18 -2.13 7.90 -6.18
N GLU A 19 -3.33 7.67 -6.72
CA GLU A 19 -3.98 8.55 -7.69
C GLU A 19 -4.26 9.94 -7.10
N LEU A 20 -4.82 9.98 -5.89
CA LEU A 20 -5.12 11.23 -5.17
C LEU A 20 -3.87 12.10 -4.97
N ARG A 21 -2.71 11.48 -4.81
CA ARG A 21 -1.42 12.17 -4.55
C ARG A 21 -0.54 12.29 -5.79
N GLY A 22 -0.97 11.80 -6.94
CA GLY A 22 -0.16 11.76 -8.16
C GLY A 22 1.12 10.91 -8.04
N LEU A 23 1.11 9.88 -7.19
CA LEU A 23 2.24 8.99 -6.95
C LEU A 23 2.24 7.83 -7.95
N THR A 24 3.40 7.54 -8.52
CA THR A 24 3.59 6.33 -9.33
C THR A 24 3.99 5.14 -8.45
N VAL A 25 3.85 3.93 -8.99
CA VAL A 25 4.33 2.69 -8.35
C VAL A 25 5.83 2.78 -8.02
N LYS A 26 6.61 3.46 -8.86
CA LYS A 26 8.04 3.70 -8.62
C LYS A 26 8.28 4.63 -7.43
N ASP A 27 7.46 5.65 -7.25
CA ASP A 27 7.57 6.58 -6.13
C ASP A 27 7.27 5.87 -4.81
N VAL A 28 6.22 5.05 -4.77
CA VAL A 28 5.89 4.23 -3.59
C VAL A 28 7.01 3.23 -3.29
N CYS A 29 7.52 2.53 -4.31
CA CYS A 29 8.64 1.60 -4.16
C CYS A 29 9.88 2.28 -3.58
N LYS A 30 10.20 3.50 -4.06
CA LYS A 30 11.34 4.28 -3.58
C LYS A 30 11.11 4.81 -2.16
N ALA A 31 9.92 5.31 -1.86
CA ALA A 31 9.56 5.84 -0.54
C ALA A 31 9.66 4.75 0.54
N LEU A 32 9.24 3.52 0.22
CA LEU A 32 9.30 2.38 1.12
C LEU A 32 10.64 1.63 1.08
N SER A 33 11.63 2.11 0.30
CA SER A 33 12.92 1.43 0.09
C SER A 33 12.78 -0.04 -0.32
N LEU A 34 11.76 -0.36 -1.14
CA LEU A 34 11.50 -1.72 -1.59
C LEU A 34 12.49 -2.10 -2.70
N GLY A 35 12.93 -3.36 -2.69
CA GLY A 35 13.83 -3.89 -3.71
C GLY A 35 13.19 -4.07 -5.10
N CYS A 36 11.86 -4.05 -5.21
CA CYS A 36 11.17 -4.16 -6.50
C CYS A 36 9.78 -3.51 -6.50
N VAL A 37 9.40 -2.92 -7.63
CA VAL A 37 8.04 -2.37 -7.86
C VAL A 37 6.96 -3.46 -7.86
N GLN A 38 7.35 -4.72 -8.08
CA GLN A 38 6.44 -5.87 -8.10
C GLN A 38 5.74 -6.07 -6.75
N ALA A 39 6.38 -5.68 -5.64
CA ALA A 39 5.75 -5.73 -4.33
C ALA A 39 4.50 -4.85 -4.27
N VAL A 40 4.58 -3.62 -4.80
CA VAL A 40 3.47 -2.67 -4.82
C VAL A 40 2.33 -3.16 -5.73
N TYR A 41 2.64 -3.70 -6.91
CA TYR A 41 1.62 -4.31 -7.79
C TYR A 41 0.89 -5.46 -7.09
N LYS A 42 1.60 -6.36 -6.40
CA LYS A 42 0.96 -7.47 -5.68
C LYS A 42 0.01 -7.01 -4.57
N TRP A 43 0.29 -5.87 -3.93
CA TRP A 43 -0.62 -5.27 -2.96
C TRP A 43 -1.85 -4.68 -3.63
N MET A 44 -1.67 -3.99 -4.76
CA MET A 44 -2.76 -3.39 -5.54
C MET A 44 -3.68 -4.43 -6.19
N ASP A 45 -3.15 -5.60 -6.51
CA ASP A 45 -3.88 -6.72 -7.11
C ASP A 45 -4.44 -7.71 -6.05
N GLY A 46 -4.28 -7.42 -4.75
CA GLY A 46 -4.77 -8.25 -3.66
C GLY A 46 -4.07 -9.60 -3.48
N VAL A 47 -2.96 -9.84 -4.19
CA VAL A 47 -2.18 -11.10 -4.15
C VAL A 47 -1.61 -11.35 -2.76
N ASN A 48 -1.04 -10.32 -2.14
CA ASN A 48 -0.56 -10.36 -0.77
C ASN A 48 -0.75 -9.02 -0.06
N LEU A 49 -0.70 -9.03 1.27
CA LEU A 49 -0.74 -7.81 2.07
C LEU A 49 0.68 -7.25 2.25
N PRO A 50 0.82 -5.91 2.35
CA PRO A 50 2.03 -5.31 2.89
C PRO A 50 2.29 -5.80 4.33
N SER A 51 3.56 -5.87 4.73
CA SER A 51 3.93 -6.10 6.13
C SER A 51 3.47 -4.94 7.02
N LEU A 52 3.48 -5.13 8.33
CA LEU A 52 3.15 -4.06 9.29
C LEU A 52 4.02 -2.81 9.08
N ASP A 53 5.34 -3.00 8.87
CA ASP A 53 6.26 -1.90 8.57
C ASP A 53 5.88 -1.16 7.28
N ASN A 54 5.50 -1.89 6.23
CA ASN A 54 5.08 -1.29 4.97
C ASN A 54 3.74 -0.57 5.13
N ILE A 55 2.81 -1.09 5.92
CA ILE A 55 1.54 -0.41 6.24
C ILE A 55 1.82 0.91 6.96
N TYR A 56 2.75 0.92 7.93
CA TYR A 56 3.18 2.13 8.62
C TYR A 56 3.86 3.13 7.68
N CYS A 57 4.73 2.68 6.78
CA CYS A 57 5.32 3.56 5.78
C CYS A 57 4.28 4.11 4.79
N LEU A 58 3.30 3.29 4.36
CA LEU A 58 2.20 3.73 3.51
C LEU A 58 1.31 4.73 4.23
N SER A 59 1.05 4.56 5.53
CA SER A 59 0.24 5.49 6.31
C SER A 59 0.89 6.87 6.39
N ILE A 60 2.21 6.93 6.58
CA ILE A 60 2.98 8.17 6.54
C ILE A 60 2.99 8.76 5.12
N LEU A 61 3.27 7.95 4.09
CA LEU A 61 3.34 8.38 2.69
C LEU A 61 1.99 8.94 2.21
N PHE A 62 0.90 8.28 2.58
CA PHE A 62 -0.46 8.66 2.23
C PHE A 62 -1.10 9.63 3.23
N GLN A 63 -0.41 9.98 4.32
CA GLN A 63 -0.91 10.77 5.46
C GLN A 63 -2.30 10.31 5.92
N VAL A 64 -2.47 8.99 6.05
CA VAL A 64 -3.68 8.35 6.55
C VAL A 64 -3.35 7.76 7.92
N PRO A 65 -4.14 8.02 8.97
CA PRO A 65 -3.92 7.37 10.26
C PRO A 65 -4.19 5.87 10.18
N ILE A 66 -3.42 5.08 10.91
CA ILE A 66 -3.73 3.67 11.18
C ILE A 66 -4.56 3.68 12.47
N ASP A 67 -5.88 3.50 12.33
CA ASP A 67 -6.82 3.24 13.43
C ASP A 67 -7.06 1.74 13.61
#